data_AF-A0A352WQ75-F1
#
_entry.id   AF-A0A352WQ75-F1
#
_cell.length_a   1.000
_cell.length_b   1.000
_cell.length_c   1.000
_cell.angle_alpha   90.00
_cell.angle_beta   90.00
_cell.angle_gamma   90.00
#
_symmetry.space_group_name_H-M   'P 1'
#
loop_
_entity.id
_entity.type
_entity.pdbx_description
1 polymer ?
#
loop_
_entity_poly.entity_id
_entity_poly.type
_entity_poly.pdbx_seq_one_letter_code
_entity_poly.pdbx_strand_id
1 'polypeptide(L)'
;MDKGTALTLLGLNDSVEQEEIMERLDAEAFAVRDHFMRQPVIPTLFRSRVNRLVELSDVGRVLDVKPLGAPVDLPALLPSGENFVLLVRNHVENIRRLRTAMAATLDPDVLVRFGNTLCNLQVRYMEQFLALSLDVAGEAVHEAPVPAREEADWQQLLESIGSSEKWAETLIAKERARMAQMLEREVS
;
A
#
# COMPACT_ATOMS: atom_id res chain seq x y z
N MET A 1 -15.17 -1.39 22.55
CA MET A 1 -14.72 -2.79 22.60
C MET A 1 -14.48 -3.15 24.06
N ASP A 2 -14.92 -4.32 24.52
CA ASP A 2 -14.62 -4.82 25.88
C ASP A 2 -13.35 -5.69 25.90
N LYS A 3 -12.87 -6.03 27.12
CA LYS A 3 -11.63 -6.79 27.32
C LYS A 3 -11.67 -8.19 26.69
N GLY A 4 -12.79 -8.92 26.83
CA GLY A 4 -12.93 -10.27 26.28
C GLY A 4 -12.92 -10.27 24.75
N THR A 5 -13.56 -9.27 24.13
CA THR A 5 -13.51 -9.04 22.70
C THR A 5 -12.07 -8.74 22.24
N ALA A 6 -11.34 -7.90 22.97
CA ALA A 6 -9.96 -7.56 22.65
C ALA A 6 -9.01 -8.78 22.72
N LEU A 7 -9.16 -9.63 23.74
CA LEU A 7 -8.40 -10.89 23.84
C LEU A 7 -8.77 -11.86 22.71
N THR A 8 -10.06 -11.98 22.38
CA THR A 8 -10.53 -12.82 21.27
C THR A 8 -9.93 -12.38 19.93
N LEU A 9 -9.81 -11.07 19.68
CA LEU A 9 -9.18 -10.52 18.46
C LEU A 9 -7.68 -10.83 18.34
N LEU A 10 -7.01 -11.14 19.46
CA LEU A 10 -5.64 -11.62 19.52
C LEU A 10 -5.55 -13.16 19.51
N GLY A 11 -6.68 -13.86 19.62
CA GLY A 11 -6.74 -15.32 19.77
C GLY A 11 -6.30 -15.80 21.16
N LEU A 12 -6.51 -14.97 22.18
CA LEU A 12 -6.09 -15.19 23.56
C LEU A 12 -7.28 -15.50 24.47
N ASN A 13 -7.04 -16.27 25.53
CA ASN A 13 -8.03 -16.58 26.57
C ASN A 13 -8.01 -15.52 27.69
N ASP A 14 -9.05 -15.51 28.54
CA ASP A 14 -9.20 -14.53 29.63
C ASP A 14 -8.11 -14.57 30.72
N SER A 15 -7.36 -15.68 30.81
CA SER A 15 -6.31 -15.92 31.81
C SER A 15 -4.90 -15.81 31.23
N VAL A 16 -4.65 -14.78 30.42
CA VAL A 16 -3.38 -14.56 29.72
C VAL A 16 -2.55 -13.47 30.41
N GLU A 17 -1.25 -13.72 30.51
CA GLU A 17 -0.27 -12.79 31.09
C GLU A 17 -0.01 -11.59 30.16
N GLN A 18 0.37 -10.45 30.74
CA GLN A 18 0.57 -9.21 29.98
C GLN A 18 1.66 -9.33 28.90
N GLU A 19 2.70 -10.12 29.15
CA GLU A 19 3.78 -10.38 28.20
C GLU A 19 3.28 -11.08 26.93
N GLU A 20 2.41 -12.09 27.06
CA GLU A 20 1.83 -12.81 25.93
C GLU A 20 0.88 -11.91 25.11
N ILE A 21 0.15 -10.99 25.76
CA ILE A 21 -0.64 -9.96 25.05
C ILE A 21 0.28 -9.08 24.20
N MET A 22 1.39 -8.62 24.77
CA MET A 22 2.36 -7.77 24.07
C MET A 22 2.98 -8.49 22.87
N GLU A 23 3.48 -9.72 23.06
CA GLU A 23 4.06 -10.53 21.99
C GLU A 23 3.07 -10.76 20.85
N ARG A 24 1.80 -11.01 21.18
CA ARG A 24 0.77 -11.25 20.16
C ARG A 24 0.42 -9.98 19.41
N LEU A 25 0.31 -8.85 20.10
CA LEU A 25 0.09 -7.54 19.48
C LEU A 25 1.25 -7.18 18.53
N ASP A 26 2.50 -7.41 18.97
CA ASP A 26 3.72 -7.20 18.17
C ASP A 26 3.75 -8.06 16.92
N ALA A 27 3.43 -9.35 17.06
CA ALA A 27 3.40 -10.28 15.93
C ALA A 27 2.35 -9.88 14.88
N GLU A 28 1.17 -9.45 15.31
CA GLU A 28 0.09 -9.01 14.41
C GLU A 28 0.45 -7.69 13.71
N ALA A 29 0.99 -6.71 14.44
CA ALA A 29 1.45 -5.44 13.86
C ALA A 29 2.61 -5.67 12.88
N PHE A 30 3.55 -6.55 13.22
CA PHE A 30 4.66 -6.95 12.35
C PHE A 30 4.15 -7.58 11.05
N ALA A 31 3.18 -8.49 11.12
CA ALA A 31 2.63 -9.15 9.94
C ALA A 31 1.99 -8.14 8.97
N VAL A 32 1.29 -7.13 9.49
CA VAL A 32 0.74 -6.07 8.65
C VAL A 32 1.83 -5.18 8.04
N ARG A 33 2.82 -4.75 8.84
CA ARG A 33 3.97 -3.98 8.33
C ARG A 33 4.70 -4.74 7.23
N ASP A 34 4.95 -6.02 7.43
CA ASP A 34 5.63 -6.89 6.47
C ASP A 34 4.87 -6.97 5.14
N HIS A 35 3.54 -7.03 5.20
CA HIS A 35 2.68 -6.95 4.02
C HIS A 35 2.90 -5.63 3.26
N PHE A 36 2.89 -4.48 3.93
CA PHE A 36 3.14 -3.18 3.29
C PHE A 36 4.55 -3.07 2.67
N MET A 37 5.54 -3.72 3.30
CA MET A 37 6.92 -3.71 2.83
C MET A 37 7.13 -4.54 1.57
N ARG A 38 6.41 -5.65 1.42
CA ARG A 38 6.70 -6.68 0.40
C ARG A 38 5.71 -6.73 -0.74
N GLN A 39 4.45 -6.36 -0.51
CA GLN A 39 3.39 -6.54 -1.50
C GLN A 39 3.22 -5.30 -2.39
N PRO A 40 2.86 -5.47 -3.69
CA PRO A 40 2.39 -4.37 -4.52
C PRO A 40 1.27 -3.60 -3.83
N VAL A 41 1.23 -2.28 -4.01
CA VAL A 41 0.22 -1.44 -3.36
C VAL A 41 -1.10 -1.60 -4.10
N ILE A 42 -1.97 -2.47 -3.59
CA ILE A 42 -3.33 -2.66 -4.07
C ILE A 42 -4.25 -1.99 -3.05
N PRO A 43 -4.88 -0.83 -3.34
CA PRO A 43 -5.48 0.00 -2.31
C PRO A 43 -6.59 -0.72 -1.52
N THR A 44 -7.53 -1.42 -2.16
CA THR A 44 -8.52 -2.28 -1.47
C THR A 44 -7.90 -3.23 -0.44
N LEU A 45 -6.82 -3.95 -0.82
CA LEU A 45 -6.15 -4.89 0.08
C LEU A 45 -5.43 -4.15 1.21
N PHE A 46 -4.76 -3.05 0.92
CA PHE A 46 -4.05 -2.26 1.92
C PHE A 46 -5.03 -1.60 2.92
N ARG A 47 -6.19 -1.11 2.47
CA ARG A 47 -7.24 -0.57 3.36
C ARG A 47 -7.70 -1.62 4.37
N SER A 48 -7.89 -2.88 3.96
CA SER A 48 -8.23 -3.96 4.90
C SER A 48 -7.18 -4.15 6.00
N ARG A 49 -5.89 -3.99 5.65
CA ARG A 49 -4.78 -4.07 6.59
C ARG A 49 -4.65 -2.84 7.48
N VAL A 50 -4.95 -1.66 6.94
CA VAL A 50 -5.08 -0.42 7.73
C VAL A 50 -6.18 -0.57 8.77
N ASN A 51 -7.35 -1.08 8.40
CA ASN A 51 -8.45 -1.33 9.35
C ASN A 51 -8.02 -2.29 10.45
N ARG A 52 -7.28 -3.36 10.10
CA ARG A 52 -6.70 -4.28 11.08
C ARG A 52 -5.76 -3.56 12.07
N LEU A 53 -4.94 -2.62 11.62
CA LEU A 53 -4.07 -1.85 12.52
C LEU A 53 -4.88 -0.91 13.44
N VAL A 54 -5.98 -0.33 12.96
CA VAL A 54 -6.90 0.44 13.81
C VAL A 54 -7.50 -0.46 14.90
N GLU A 55 -7.95 -1.66 14.55
CA GLU A 55 -8.42 -2.65 15.52
C GLU A 55 -7.34 -3.01 16.54
N LEU A 56 -6.10 -3.25 16.09
CA LEU A 56 -4.97 -3.56 16.99
C LEU A 56 -4.63 -2.38 17.91
N SER A 57 -4.72 -1.14 17.42
CA SER A 57 -4.55 0.06 18.25
C SER A 57 -5.62 0.12 19.36
N ASP A 58 -6.89 -0.13 19.02
CA ASP A 58 -7.97 -0.16 19.99
C ASP A 58 -7.82 -1.31 21.00
N VAL A 59 -7.37 -2.49 20.54
CA VAL A 59 -7.02 -3.62 21.41
C VAL A 59 -5.92 -3.23 22.41
N GLY A 60 -4.83 -2.60 21.93
CA GLY A 60 -3.74 -2.14 22.79
C GLY A 60 -4.22 -1.17 23.87
N ARG A 61 -5.11 -0.22 23.50
CA ARG A 61 -5.71 0.72 24.46
C ARG A 61 -6.61 0.04 25.49
N VAL A 62 -7.46 -0.89 25.06
CA VAL A 62 -8.41 -1.60 25.95
C VAL A 62 -7.67 -2.53 26.93
N LEU A 63 -6.57 -3.13 26.48
CA LEU A 63 -5.75 -4.02 27.29
C LEU A 63 -4.65 -3.29 28.09
N ASP A 64 -4.62 -1.96 28.04
CA ASP A 64 -3.64 -1.08 28.71
C ASP A 64 -2.18 -1.44 28.37
N VAL A 65 -1.94 -1.75 27.09
CA VAL A 65 -0.61 -2.05 26.54
C VAL A 65 -0.01 -0.78 25.95
N LYS A 66 1.27 -0.52 26.24
CA LYS A 66 1.98 0.63 25.68
C LYS A 66 2.12 0.51 24.16
N PRO A 67 2.19 1.63 23.42
CA PRO A 67 2.44 1.63 21.98
C PRO A 67 3.68 0.82 21.62
N LEU A 68 3.57 0.02 20.56
CA LEU A 68 4.64 -0.85 20.11
C LEU A 68 5.69 -0.07 19.31
N GLY A 69 6.85 0.19 19.90
CA GLY A 69 7.94 0.87 19.20
C GLY A 69 7.88 2.39 19.24
N ALA A 70 8.74 3.02 18.42
CA ALA A 70 8.94 4.47 18.44
C ALA A 70 8.00 5.20 17.47
N PRO A 71 7.60 6.45 17.80
CA PRO A 71 6.95 7.31 16.83
C PRO A 71 7.90 7.59 15.67
N VAL A 72 7.42 7.41 14.45
CA VAL A 72 8.17 7.70 13.22
C VAL A 72 7.37 8.68 12.38
N ASP A 73 8.05 9.73 11.93
CA ASP A 73 7.46 10.71 11.03
C ASP A 73 7.39 10.19 9.60
N LEU A 74 6.35 10.62 8.88
CA LEU A 74 6.25 10.36 7.45
C LEU A 74 7.36 11.13 6.72
N PRO A 75 8.10 10.50 5.80
CA PRO A 75 9.11 11.18 5.02
C PRO A 75 8.46 12.21 4.07
N ALA A 76 9.22 13.24 3.71
CA ALA A 76 8.81 14.16 2.66
C ALA A 76 8.69 13.42 1.31
N LEU A 77 7.52 13.55 0.69
CA LEU A 77 7.24 12.95 -0.62
C LEU A 77 7.62 13.92 -1.74
N LEU A 78 8.12 13.36 -2.83
CA LEU A 78 8.28 14.06 -4.09
C LEU A 78 6.89 14.40 -4.66
N PRO A 79 6.75 15.55 -5.34
CA PRO A 79 5.52 15.90 -6.02
C PRO A 79 5.22 14.91 -7.16
N SER A 80 3.98 14.89 -7.60
CA SER A 80 3.64 14.22 -8.86
C SER A 80 4.47 14.80 -9.99
N GLY A 81 5.05 13.91 -10.82
CA GLY A 81 5.90 14.33 -11.92
C GLY A 81 5.13 15.11 -12.98
N GLU A 82 5.75 16.16 -13.52
CA GLU A 82 5.16 17.02 -14.56
C GLU A 82 5.03 16.32 -15.93
N ASN A 83 5.67 15.17 -16.09
CA ASN A 83 5.62 14.34 -17.29
C ASN A 83 5.64 12.86 -16.93
N PHE A 84 5.42 12.00 -17.92
CA PHE A 84 5.22 10.57 -17.71
C PHE A 84 6.43 9.87 -17.06
N VAL A 85 7.64 10.23 -17.49
CA VAL A 85 8.89 9.69 -16.91
C VAL A 85 9.03 10.10 -15.44
N LEU A 86 8.79 11.37 -15.12
CA LEU A 86 8.87 11.87 -13.75
C LEU A 86 7.77 11.28 -12.87
N LEU A 87 6.57 11.03 -13.41
CA LEU A 87 5.47 10.40 -12.67
C LEU A 87 5.91 9.03 -12.14
N VAL A 88 6.39 8.15 -13.02
CA VAL A 88 6.82 6.80 -12.66
C VAL A 88 8.02 6.84 -11.69
N ARG A 89 9.05 7.64 -12.00
CA ARG A 89 10.24 7.75 -11.14
C ARG A 89 9.92 8.25 -9.74
N ASN A 90 9.15 9.34 -9.63
CA ASN A 90 8.81 9.93 -8.34
C ASN A 90 7.91 8.98 -7.53
N HIS A 91 6.99 8.26 -8.19
CA HIS A 91 6.15 7.28 -7.53
C HIS A 91 6.98 6.15 -6.90
N VAL A 92 7.87 5.52 -7.67
CA VAL A 92 8.76 4.44 -7.18
C VAL A 92 9.62 4.92 -6.00
N GLU A 93 10.20 6.11 -6.13
CA GLU A 93 11.02 6.70 -5.07
C GLU A 93 10.20 7.00 -3.80
N ASN A 94 8.97 7.50 -3.94
CA ASN A 94 8.08 7.74 -2.80
C ASN A 94 7.70 6.44 -2.09
N ILE A 95 7.39 5.36 -2.83
CA ILE A 95 7.15 4.03 -2.24
C ILE A 95 8.37 3.56 -1.47
N ARG A 96 9.58 3.71 -2.04
CA ARG A 96 10.83 3.35 -1.38
C ARG A 96 11.04 4.13 -0.08
N ARG A 97 10.88 5.46 -0.10
CA ARG A 97 11.00 6.33 1.09
C ARG A 97 10.05 5.90 2.21
N LEU A 98 8.79 5.67 1.87
CA LEU A 98 7.78 5.25 2.83
C LEU A 98 8.14 3.90 3.46
N ARG A 99 8.52 2.90 2.66
CA ARG A 99 8.95 1.58 3.16
C ARG A 99 10.20 1.67 4.03
N THR A 100 11.20 2.46 3.63
CA THR A 100 12.42 2.65 4.44
C THR A 100 12.10 3.26 5.81
N ALA A 101 11.27 4.30 5.87
CA ALA A 101 10.89 4.91 7.15
C ALA A 101 10.03 3.96 8.01
N MET A 102 9.08 3.25 7.38
CA MET A 102 8.17 2.31 8.06
C MET A 102 8.90 1.16 8.76
N ALA A 103 10.07 0.74 8.25
CA ALA A 103 10.85 -0.35 8.85
C ALA A 103 11.26 -0.07 10.33
N ALA A 104 11.27 1.20 10.75
CA ALA A 104 11.71 1.62 12.08
C ALA A 104 10.60 1.59 13.17
N THR A 105 9.38 1.19 12.84
CA THR A 105 8.26 1.19 13.81
C THR A 105 7.42 -0.10 13.73
N LEU A 106 6.74 -0.39 14.83
CA LEU A 106 5.65 -1.38 14.93
C LEU A 106 4.37 -0.74 15.49
N ASP A 107 4.35 0.59 15.65
CA ASP A 107 3.24 1.29 16.30
C ASP A 107 2.04 1.24 15.34
N PRO A 108 0.92 0.60 15.73
CA PRO A 108 -0.22 0.47 14.84
C PRO A 108 -0.74 1.83 14.34
N ASP A 109 -0.75 2.87 15.18
CA ASP A 109 -1.23 4.21 14.80
C ASP A 109 -0.31 4.85 13.75
N VAL A 110 1.01 4.63 13.87
CA VAL A 110 1.98 5.10 12.87
C VAL A 110 1.87 4.29 11.58
N LEU A 111 1.73 2.97 11.66
CA LEU A 111 1.57 2.09 10.51
C LEU A 111 0.27 2.39 9.72
N VAL A 112 -0.81 2.78 10.41
CA VAL A 112 -2.04 3.29 9.77
C VAL A 112 -1.74 4.49 8.88
N ARG A 113 -0.95 5.46 9.37
CA ARG A 113 -0.56 6.65 8.58
C ARG A 113 0.24 6.26 7.34
N PHE A 114 1.17 5.31 7.47
CA PHE A 114 1.94 4.80 6.33
C PHE A 114 1.04 4.09 5.30
N GLY A 115 0.18 3.16 5.75
CA GLY A 115 -0.72 2.42 4.87
C GLY A 115 -1.67 3.33 4.10
N ASN A 116 -2.27 4.32 4.78
CA ASN A 116 -3.10 5.34 4.14
C ASN A 116 -2.32 6.18 3.13
N THR A 117 -1.09 6.56 3.47
CA THR A 117 -0.23 7.34 2.56
C THR A 117 0.12 6.55 1.30
N LEU A 118 0.47 5.26 1.44
CA LEU A 118 0.71 4.36 0.31
C LEU A 118 -0.52 4.22 -0.58
N CYS A 119 -1.70 4.01 -0.01
CA CYS A 119 -2.95 3.93 -0.76
C CYS A 119 -3.24 5.22 -1.55
N ASN A 120 -3.17 6.37 -0.87
CA ASN A 120 -3.45 7.66 -1.49
C ASN A 120 -2.43 8.04 -2.56
N LEU A 121 -1.18 7.60 -2.41
CA LEU A 121 -0.15 7.76 -3.42
C LEU A 121 -0.42 6.87 -4.64
N GLN A 122 -0.81 5.62 -4.42
CA GLN A 122 -1.14 4.68 -5.50
C GLN A 122 -2.33 5.17 -6.32
N VAL A 123 -3.43 5.59 -5.68
CA VAL A 123 -4.62 6.09 -6.37
C VAL A 123 -4.27 7.27 -7.27
N ARG A 124 -3.56 8.28 -6.73
CA ARG A 124 -3.12 9.44 -7.51
C ARG A 124 -2.19 9.09 -8.66
N TYR A 125 -1.29 8.12 -8.44
CA TYR A 125 -0.41 7.61 -9.49
C TYR A 125 -1.22 6.95 -10.61
N MET A 126 -2.18 6.08 -10.27
CA MET A 126 -3.03 5.41 -11.25
C MET A 126 -3.84 6.42 -12.08
N GLU A 127 -4.48 7.40 -11.45
CA GLU A 127 -5.25 8.44 -12.14
C GLU A 127 -4.40 9.22 -13.16
N GLN A 128 -3.20 9.64 -12.75
CA GLN A 128 -2.30 10.40 -13.63
C GLN A 128 -1.64 9.52 -14.69
N PHE A 129 -1.35 8.26 -14.37
CA PHE A 129 -0.86 7.29 -15.33
C PHE A 129 -1.87 7.11 -16.45
N LEU A 130 -3.16 6.94 -16.12
CA LEU A 130 -4.23 6.86 -17.10
C LEU A 130 -4.36 8.14 -17.93
N ALA A 131 -4.16 9.33 -17.36
CA ALA A 131 -4.20 10.57 -18.13
C ALA A 131 -3.03 10.67 -19.13
N LEU A 132 -1.80 10.43 -18.67
CA LEU A 132 -0.58 10.62 -19.47
C LEU A 132 -0.33 9.52 -20.51
N SER A 133 -0.91 8.34 -20.32
CA SER A 133 -0.74 7.21 -21.24
C SER A 133 -1.71 7.20 -22.42
N LEU A 134 -2.70 8.12 -22.46
CA LEU A 134 -3.68 8.20 -23.55
C LEU A 134 -3.02 8.40 -24.91
N ASP A 135 -1.98 9.25 -24.98
CA ASP A 135 -1.31 9.56 -26.24
C ASP A 135 -0.44 8.39 -26.75
N VAL A 136 -0.09 7.44 -25.87
CA VAL A 136 0.82 6.32 -26.19
C VAL A 136 0.07 5.04 -26.54
N ALA A 137 -0.96 4.70 -25.76
CA ALA A 137 -1.72 3.46 -25.94
C ALA A 137 -3.16 3.69 -26.47
N GLY A 138 -3.55 4.95 -26.68
CA GLY A 138 -4.89 5.32 -27.14
C GLY A 138 -6.01 4.78 -26.25
N GLU A 139 -7.14 4.46 -26.88
CA GLU A 139 -8.28 3.78 -26.26
C GLU A 139 -8.16 2.25 -26.30
N ALA A 140 -7.02 1.69 -26.74
CA ALA A 140 -6.88 0.25 -26.89
C ALA A 140 -7.06 -0.44 -25.53
N VAL A 141 -8.20 -1.11 -25.37
CA VAL A 141 -8.55 -1.88 -24.18
C VAL A 141 -7.85 -3.23 -24.29
N HIS A 142 -7.02 -3.57 -23.30
CA HIS A 142 -6.50 -4.92 -23.16
C HIS A 142 -7.69 -5.91 -23.12
N GLU A 143 -7.75 -6.86 -24.05
CA GLU A 143 -8.92 -7.71 -24.30
C GLU A 143 -9.37 -8.54 -23.08
N ALA A 144 -8.48 -8.75 -22.11
CA ALA A 144 -8.73 -9.52 -20.90
C ALA A 144 -8.48 -8.70 -19.60
N PRO A 145 -9.15 -9.05 -18.49
CA PRO A 145 -8.84 -8.52 -17.16
C PRO A 145 -7.38 -8.75 -16.78
N VAL A 146 -6.72 -7.73 -16.25
CA VAL A 146 -5.32 -7.83 -15.79
C VAL A 146 -5.33 -7.90 -14.27
N PRO A 147 -4.82 -8.99 -13.66
CA PRO A 147 -4.79 -9.10 -12.20
C PRO A 147 -3.99 -7.95 -11.56
N ALA A 148 -4.53 -7.37 -10.48
CA ALA A 148 -3.91 -6.23 -9.79
C ALA A 148 -2.46 -6.50 -9.32
N ARG A 149 -2.14 -7.78 -9.05
CA ARG A 149 -0.81 -8.24 -8.63
C ARG A 149 0.23 -8.31 -9.75
N GLU A 150 -0.19 -8.27 -11.01
CA GLU A 150 0.70 -8.30 -12.18
C GLU A 150 1.19 -6.90 -12.54
N GLU A 151 1.77 -6.21 -11.57
CA GLU A 151 2.41 -4.92 -11.78
C GLU A 151 3.67 -5.09 -12.64
N ALA A 152 3.79 -4.28 -13.69
CA ALA A 152 4.98 -4.23 -14.53
C ALA A 152 6.23 -3.83 -13.73
N ASP A 153 7.37 -4.36 -14.15
CA ASP A 153 8.66 -3.87 -13.66
C ASP A 153 8.83 -2.39 -14.03
N TRP A 154 9.22 -1.58 -13.04
CA TRP A 154 9.27 -0.12 -13.21
C TRP A 154 10.39 0.32 -14.15
N GLN A 155 11.49 -0.45 -14.29
CA GLN A 155 12.55 -0.13 -15.24
C GLN A 155 12.07 -0.37 -16.65
N GLN A 156 11.43 -1.52 -16.89
CA GLN A 156 10.81 -1.84 -18.17
C GLN A 156 9.72 -0.83 -18.54
N LEU A 157 8.93 -0.38 -17.57
CA LEU A 157 7.94 0.68 -17.77
C LEU A 157 8.59 2.00 -18.17
N LEU A 158 9.69 2.41 -17.52
CA LEU A 158 10.41 3.62 -17.91
C LEU A 158 11.02 3.53 -19.31
N GLU A 159 11.57 2.37 -19.68
CA GLU A 159 12.09 2.12 -21.03
C GLU A 159 10.97 2.22 -22.09
N SER A 160 9.79 1.72 -21.75
CA SER A 160 8.64 1.76 -22.67
C SER A 160 8.18 3.18 -23.02
N ILE A 161 8.28 4.15 -22.10
CA ILE A 161 7.80 5.52 -22.32
C ILE A 161 8.55 6.22 -23.47
N GLY A 162 9.83 5.90 -23.67
CA GLY A 162 10.65 6.49 -24.73
C GLY A 162 10.74 5.65 -26.01
N SER A 163 10.11 4.49 -26.03
CA SER A 163 10.23 3.51 -27.10
C SER A 163 9.06 3.62 -28.09
N SER A 164 9.35 3.47 -29.38
CA SER A 164 8.34 3.37 -30.44
C SER A 164 8.06 1.91 -30.84
N GLU A 165 8.56 0.94 -30.08
CA GLU A 165 8.40 -0.48 -30.39
C GLU A 165 7.05 -1.01 -29.87
N LYS A 166 6.48 -1.98 -30.58
CA LYS A 166 5.15 -2.54 -30.27
C LYS A 166 5.02 -3.15 -28.87
N TRP A 167 6.12 -3.67 -28.31
CA TRP A 167 6.10 -4.21 -26.94
C TRP A 167 5.89 -3.12 -25.90
N ALA A 168 6.38 -1.90 -26.17
CA ALA A 168 6.28 -0.77 -25.25
C ALA A 168 4.83 -0.29 -25.16
N GLU A 169 4.17 -0.14 -26.32
CA GLU A 169 2.74 0.15 -26.40
C GLU A 169 1.91 -0.92 -25.69
N THR A 170 2.19 -2.20 -25.94
CA THR A 170 1.50 -3.33 -25.29
C THR A 170 1.67 -3.30 -23.77
N LEU A 171 2.87 -3.00 -23.26
CA LEU A 171 3.16 -2.92 -21.84
C LEU A 171 2.34 -1.79 -21.18
N ILE A 172 2.34 -0.60 -21.78
CA ILE A 172 1.59 0.56 -21.28
C ILE A 172 0.09 0.31 -21.34
N ALA A 173 -0.41 -0.32 -22.40
CA ALA A 173 -1.82 -0.70 -22.52
C ALA A 173 -2.23 -1.72 -21.43
N LYS A 174 -1.38 -2.70 -21.13
CA LYS A 174 -1.60 -3.67 -20.04
C LYS A 174 -1.68 -2.97 -18.68
N GLU A 175 -0.72 -2.08 -18.39
CA GLU A 175 -0.71 -1.31 -17.13
C GLU A 175 -1.92 -0.37 -17.02
N ARG A 176 -2.33 0.30 -18.11
CA ARG A 176 -3.58 1.08 -18.14
C ARG A 176 -4.77 0.22 -17.74
N ALA A 177 -4.95 -0.93 -18.37
CA ALA A 177 -6.08 -1.81 -18.10
C ALA A 177 -6.09 -2.29 -16.63
N ARG A 178 -4.92 -2.65 -16.08
CA ARG A 178 -4.75 -3.02 -14.67
C ARG A 178 -5.20 -1.90 -13.73
N MET A 179 -4.69 -0.69 -13.95
CA MET A 179 -4.97 0.47 -13.09
C MET A 179 -6.42 0.94 -13.20
N ALA A 180 -7.01 0.93 -14.39
CA ALA A 180 -8.42 1.25 -14.60
C ALA A 180 -9.34 0.31 -13.81
N GLN A 181 -9.11 -1.01 -13.92
CA GLN A 181 -9.89 -2.01 -13.17
C GLN A 181 -9.72 -1.90 -11.66
N MET A 182 -8.53 -1.51 -11.18
CA MET A 182 -8.29 -1.25 -9.76
C MET A 182 -9.07 -0.02 -9.30
N LEU A 183 -9.05 1.08 -10.06
CA LEU A 183 -9.77 2.31 -9.72
C LEU A 183 -11.29 2.14 -9.75
N GLU A 184 -11.85 1.42 -10.72
CA GLU A 184 -13.28 1.12 -10.76
C GLU A 184 -13.78 0.43 -9.47
N ARG A 185 -12.96 -0.47 -8.92
CA ARG A 185 -13.25 -1.16 -7.66
C ARG A 185 -13.11 -0.27 -6.42
N GLU A 186 -12.41 0.85 -6.51
CA GLU A 186 -12.31 1.82 -5.40
C GLU A 186 -13.53 2.73 -5.32
N VAL A 187 -14.28 2.86 -6.42
CA VAL A 187 -15.47 3.74 -6.53
C VAL A 187 -16.78 2.96 -6.37
N SER A 188 -16.76 1.65 -6.62
CA SER A 188 -17.90 0.72 -6.48
C SER A 188 -18.16 0.33 -5.02
#